data_AF-A0A7Y5J172-F1
#
_entry.id   AF-A0A7Y5J172-F1
#
_cell.length_a   1.000
_cell.length_b   1.000
_cell.length_c   1.000
_cell.angle_alpha   90.00
_cell.angle_beta   90.00
_cell.angle_gamma   90.00
#
_symmetry.space_group_name_H-M   'P 1'
#
loop_
_entity.id
_entity.type
_entity.pdbx_description
1 polymer ?
#
loop_
_entity_poly.entity_id
_entity_poly.type
_entity_poly.pdbx_seq_one_letter_code
_entity_poly.pdbx_strand_id
1 'polypeptide(L)'
;MLAFTDDPRIQQILTLPEDSDPQWRLDLERFKQGDVTLDRKTAGENTIKAIQRLLIFLGYSTSSSGAFSIDGDFGRGTNRAVAQFQFEHGLNPDVKRSALGYPCTFQTAKTEIVNIPDVKLDQRTAEKMLEVAIQSIENKHVNCGSFEEAIFHLNSLQRNAFLTCRKIWERYGPAVQVAVQRIKAEKNVTIQQEWILSVIRQETAGVVRPRFEQHIFSKLNREMPNAEVSELRYRSMSFGLGQIMGANFKGIGAPSAKAMFTSPIEDQLLYVGKFLCQSSVLRGVVAKKAPAAQDFRTLARIYNGPGFAKHHYHESIARWFGEFRSIMG
;
A
#
# COMPACT_ATOMS: atom_id res chain seq x y z
N MET A 1 21.00 19.28 9.88
CA MET A 1 20.67 20.11 8.70
C MET A 1 19.86 19.22 7.77
N LEU A 2 18.65 19.64 7.37
CA LEU A 2 17.75 18.86 6.53
C LEU A 2 18.23 18.85 5.06
N ALA A 3 19.36 18.19 4.79
CA ALA A 3 20.16 18.32 3.57
C ALA A 3 19.43 17.92 2.26
N PHE A 4 18.35 17.14 2.35
CA PHE A 4 17.61 16.63 1.19
C PHE A 4 16.29 17.33 0.93
N THR A 5 15.90 18.35 1.72
CA THR A 5 14.59 18.99 1.52
C THR A 5 14.48 19.62 0.14
N ASP A 6 15.57 20.14 -0.42
CA ASP A 6 15.57 20.80 -1.72
C ASP A 6 15.79 19.83 -2.89
N ASP A 7 15.93 18.52 -2.64
CA ASP A 7 16.01 17.51 -3.70
C ASP A 7 14.69 17.48 -4.50
N PRO A 8 14.73 17.62 -5.84
CA PRO A 8 13.50 17.65 -6.66
C PRO A 8 12.62 16.41 -6.52
N ARG A 9 13.19 15.25 -6.19
CA ARG A 9 12.45 14.01 -5.94
C ARG A 9 11.74 14.07 -4.61
N ILE A 10 12.40 14.60 -3.57
CA ILE A 10 11.77 14.84 -2.26
C ILE A 10 10.62 15.83 -2.40
N GLN A 11 10.79 16.92 -3.15
CA GLN A 11 9.71 17.88 -3.39
C GLN A 11 8.46 17.21 -3.99
N GLN A 12 8.63 16.33 -4.98
CA GLN A 12 7.52 15.56 -5.55
C GLN A 12 6.85 14.60 -4.56
N ILE A 13 7.59 14.06 -3.59
CA ILE A 13 7.02 13.26 -2.51
C ILE A 13 6.23 14.16 -1.56
N LEU A 14 6.75 15.32 -1.18
CA LEU A 14 6.15 16.15 -0.13
C LEU A 14 4.92 16.92 -0.58
N THR A 15 4.79 17.27 -1.86
CA THR A 15 3.69 18.10 -2.37
C THR A 15 3.09 17.56 -3.67
N LEU A 16 1.87 18.00 -4.01
CA LEU A 16 1.38 17.81 -5.37
C LEU A 16 2.07 18.80 -6.34
N PRO A 17 2.15 18.48 -7.65
CA PRO A 17 2.71 19.39 -8.66
C PRO A 17 2.04 20.77 -8.73
N GLU A 18 0.73 20.83 -8.44
CA GLU A 18 -0.07 22.06 -8.42
C GLU A 18 -0.01 22.82 -7.09
N ASP A 19 0.55 22.21 -6.04
CA ASP A 19 0.70 22.88 -4.74
C ASP A 19 1.88 23.86 -4.83
N SER A 20 1.58 25.16 -4.84
CA SER A 20 2.57 26.24 -4.78
C SER A 20 3.00 26.59 -3.34
N ASP A 21 2.73 25.68 -2.39
CA ASP A 21 2.43 26.00 -1.00
C ASP A 21 3.62 26.53 -0.15
N PRO A 22 3.50 27.72 0.47
CA PRO A 22 4.46 28.25 1.42
C PRO A 22 4.35 27.61 2.82
N GLN A 23 3.22 27.04 3.23
CA GLN A 23 2.99 26.71 4.65
C GLN A 23 3.88 25.59 5.18
N TRP A 24 4.00 24.47 4.44
CA TRP A 24 4.90 23.39 4.88
C TRP A 24 6.38 23.83 4.86
N ARG A 25 6.75 24.77 3.97
CA ARG A 25 8.09 25.38 3.93
C ARG A 25 8.32 26.29 5.13
N LEU A 26 7.31 27.09 5.51
CA LEU A 26 7.38 27.93 6.72
C LEU A 26 7.56 27.09 7.98
N ASP A 27 6.78 26.01 8.13
CA ASP A 27 6.92 25.09 9.27
C ASP A 27 8.26 24.34 9.23
N LEU A 28 8.77 23.99 8.04
CA LEU A 28 10.11 23.43 7.88
C LEU A 28 11.20 24.42 8.34
N GLU A 29 11.09 25.70 8.01
CA GLU A 29 12.06 26.72 8.45
C GLU A 29 12.01 26.91 9.97
N ARG A 30 10.81 26.96 10.56
CA ARG A 30 10.64 26.97 12.03
C ARG A 30 11.31 25.74 12.66
N PHE A 31 11.11 24.57 12.06
CA PHE A 31 11.73 23.33 12.53
C PHE A 31 13.26 23.35 12.42
N LYS A 32 13.82 23.85 11.31
CA LYS A 32 15.26 24.05 11.13
C LYS A 32 15.85 25.01 12.16
N GLN A 33 15.06 25.98 12.63
CA GLN A 33 15.43 26.91 13.71
C GLN A 33 15.30 26.29 15.10
N GLY A 34 14.95 25.00 15.21
CA GLY A 34 14.83 24.29 16.48
C GLY A 34 13.51 24.56 17.20
N ASP A 35 12.46 25.01 16.49
CA ASP A 35 11.13 25.18 17.07
C ASP A 35 10.56 23.83 17.48
N VAL A 36 10.72 23.50 18.77
CA VAL A 36 10.22 22.28 19.37
C VAL A 36 8.72 22.29 19.60
N THR A 37 8.05 23.42 19.37
CA THR A 37 6.60 23.57 19.56
C THR A 37 5.78 23.04 18.40
N LEU A 38 6.41 22.67 17.27
CA LEU A 38 5.79 21.99 16.12
C LEU A 38 5.24 20.62 16.54
N ASP A 39 3.98 20.66 16.95
CA ASP A 39 3.13 19.52 17.23
C ASP A 39 1.89 19.58 16.31
N ARG A 40 0.99 18.60 16.48
CA ARG A 40 -0.25 18.51 15.71
C ARG A 40 -1.17 19.73 15.83
N LYS A 41 -0.99 20.59 16.84
CA LYS A 41 -1.83 21.77 17.09
C LYS A 41 -1.25 23.04 16.47
N THR A 42 0.03 23.03 16.12
CA THR A 42 0.79 24.21 15.69
C THR A 42 1.34 24.08 14.27
N ALA A 43 1.42 22.86 13.73
CA ALA A 43 1.74 22.60 12.33
C ALA A 43 0.51 22.79 11.44
N GLY A 44 0.71 23.41 10.28
CA GLY A 44 -0.34 23.56 9.27
C GLY A 44 -0.77 22.22 8.68
N GLU A 45 -2.02 22.15 8.18
CA GLU A 45 -2.58 20.96 7.54
C GLU A 45 -1.68 20.42 6.42
N ASN A 46 -1.13 21.30 5.58
CA ASN A 46 -0.24 20.90 4.48
C ASN A 46 1.10 20.34 4.96
N THR A 47 1.62 20.81 6.10
CA THR A 47 2.80 20.24 6.76
C THR A 47 2.52 18.80 7.20
N ILE A 48 1.35 18.56 7.79
CA ILE A 48 0.93 17.22 8.19
C ILE A 48 0.73 16.33 6.96
N LYS A 49 0.12 16.83 5.89
CA LYS A 49 -0.01 16.11 4.61
C LYS A 49 1.35 15.73 4.02
N ALA A 50 2.34 16.63 4.05
CA ALA A 50 3.69 16.36 3.57
C ALA A 50 4.36 15.22 4.37
N ILE A 51 4.21 15.22 5.69
CA ILE A 51 4.69 14.14 6.57
C ILE A 51 3.98 12.82 6.24
N GLN A 52 2.66 12.83 6.10
CA GLN A 52 1.87 11.64 5.76
C GLN A 52 2.26 11.08 4.40
N ARG A 53 2.47 11.93 3.40
CA ARG A 53 2.95 11.54 2.07
C ARG A 53 4.31 10.85 2.15
N LEU A 54 5.26 11.40 2.89
CA LEU A 54 6.58 10.81 3.08
C LEU A 54 6.49 9.45 3.80
N LEU A 55 5.69 9.34 4.86
CA LEU A 55 5.46 8.08 5.57
C LEU A 55 4.84 7.01 4.64
N ILE A 56 3.83 7.38 3.85
CA ILE A 56 3.18 6.50 2.87
C ILE A 56 4.19 6.05 1.81
N PHE A 57 5.01 6.96 1.29
CA PHE A 57 6.05 6.65 0.32
C PHE A 57 7.06 5.63 0.86
N LEU A 58 7.40 5.75 2.15
CA LEU A 58 8.26 4.81 2.88
C LEU A 58 7.55 3.51 3.31
N GLY A 59 6.26 3.36 3.01
CA GLY A 59 5.50 2.14 3.27
C GLY A 59 4.84 2.06 4.65
N TYR A 60 4.59 3.19 5.31
CA TYR A 60 3.92 3.25 6.62
C TYR A 60 2.48 3.78 6.50
N SER A 61 1.52 3.06 7.09
CA SER A 61 0.11 3.48 7.10
C SER A 61 -0.13 4.62 8.09
N THR A 62 -0.85 5.65 7.67
CA THR A 62 -1.09 6.88 8.43
C THR A 62 -2.48 6.95 9.07
N SER A 63 -3.38 6.00 8.80
CA SER A 63 -4.71 5.95 9.43
C SER A 63 -4.77 4.94 10.58
N SER A 64 -5.53 5.24 11.64
CA SER A 64 -5.79 4.28 12.73
C SER A 64 -6.43 2.98 12.25
N SER A 65 -7.17 3.03 11.13
CA SER A 65 -7.76 1.86 10.45
C SER A 65 -6.74 0.98 9.71
N GLY A 66 -5.48 1.42 9.60
CA GLY A 66 -4.46 0.76 8.80
C GLY A 66 -4.41 1.21 7.34
N ALA A 67 -5.35 2.06 6.90
CA ALA A 67 -5.29 2.65 5.57
C ALA A 67 -4.11 3.62 5.43
N PHE A 68 -3.62 3.74 4.20
CA PHE A 68 -2.68 4.77 3.77
C PHE A 68 -3.52 5.97 3.32
N SER A 69 -3.49 7.08 4.08
CA SER A 69 -4.38 8.22 3.88
C SER A 69 -3.65 9.55 4.12
N ILE A 70 -4.02 10.57 3.36
CA ILE A 70 -3.43 11.91 3.42
C ILE A 70 -4.58 12.86 3.75
N ASP A 71 -4.89 12.97 5.04
CA ASP A 71 -6.04 13.72 5.56
C ASP A 71 -5.63 15.02 6.27
N GLY A 72 -4.33 15.25 6.48
CA GLY A 72 -3.84 16.43 7.19
C GLY A 72 -4.06 16.37 8.70
N ASP A 73 -4.46 15.22 9.25
CA ASP A 73 -4.60 15.01 10.70
C ASP A 73 -3.43 14.19 11.25
N PHE A 74 -2.73 14.75 12.23
CA PHE A 74 -1.72 14.01 13.00
C PHE A 74 -2.42 13.26 14.15
N GLY A 75 -3.20 12.25 13.77
CA GLY A 75 -3.89 11.36 14.69
C GLY A 75 -3.06 10.13 15.09
N ARG A 76 -3.73 9.17 15.75
CA ARG A 76 -3.11 7.93 16.26
C ARG A 76 -2.46 7.06 15.17
N GLY A 77 -2.98 7.11 13.94
CA GLY A 77 -2.42 6.40 12.79
C GLY A 77 -1.08 6.99 12.36
N THR A 78 -1.02 8.31 12.17
CA THR A 78 0.20 9.05 11.85
C THR A 78 1.24 8.86 12.95
N ASN A 79 0.83 8.97 14.22
CA ASN A 79 1.71 8.69 15.36
C ASN A 79 2.26 7.25 15.36
N ARG A 80 1.44 6.23 15.07
CA ARG A 80 1.91 4.85 14.90
C ARG A 80 2.97 4.74 13.82
N ALA A 81 2.77 5.37 12.67
CA ALA A 81 3.72 5.33 11.57
C ALA A 81 5.08 5.93 11.98
N VAL A 82 5.07 7.08 12.68
CA VAL A 82 6.30 7.68 13.22
C VAL A 82 6.96 6.75 14.23
N ALA A 83 6.20 6.17 15.18
CA ALA A 83 6.74 5.24 16.17
C ALA A 83 7.34 3.97 15.53
N GLN A 84 6.66 3.42 14.52
CA GLN A 84 7.17 2.27 13.75
C GLN A 84 8.46 2.63 13.01
N PHE A 85 8.50 3.77 12.32
CA PHE A 85 9.71 4.24 11.64
C PHE A 85 10.86 4.44 12.62
N GLN A 86 10.62 5.13 13.75
CA GLN A 86 11.63 5.36 14.76
C GLN A 86 12.18 4.05 15.35
N PHE A 87 11.31 3.07 15.59
CA PHE A 87 11.74 1.76 16.07
C PHE A 87 12.58 1.01 15.04
N GLU A 88 12.10 0.90 13.80
CA GLU A 88 12.78 0.17 12.72
C GLU A 88 14.13 0.78 12.34
N HIS A 89 14.33 2.08 12.60
CA HIS A 89 15.58 2.79 12.33
C HIS A 89 16.41 3.13 13.58
N GLY A 90 16.06 2.59 14.76
CA GLY A 90 16.84 2.75 16.00
C GLY A 90 16.94 4.20 16.49
N LEU A 91 15.91 5.01 16.25
CA LEU A 91 15.90 6.44 16.55
C LEU A 91 15.30 6.77 17.92
N ASN A 92 14.43 5.90 18.43
CA ASN A 92 13.74 6.12 19.70
C ASN A 92 13.79 4.84 20.57
N PRO A 93 14.65 4.78 21.60
CA PRO A 93 14.78 3.62 22.46
C PRO A 93 13.56 3.39 23.38
N ASP A 94 12.69 4.38 23.53
CA ASP A 94 11.50 4.30 24.39
C ASP A 94 10.34 3.59 23.70
N VAL A 95 10.32 3.59 22.36
CA VAL A 95 9.35 2.79 21.61
C VAL A 95 9.69 1.32 21.78
N LYS A 96 8.81 0.57 22.46
CA LYS A 96 8.98 -0.87 22.67
C LYS A 96 8.27 -1.67 21.59
N ARG A 97 8.86 -2.78 21.17
CA ARG A 97 8.26 -3.75 20.23
C ARG A 97 6.87 -4.22 20.67
N SER A 98 6.68 -4.44 21.98
CA SER A 98 5.40 -4.81 22.57
C SER A 98 4.33 -3.73 22.40
N ALA A 99 4.70 -2.45 22.47
CA ALA A 99 3.79 -1.34 22.23
C ALA A 99 3.37 -1.26 20.76
N LEU A 100 4.28 -1.52 19.80
CA LEU A 100 3.93 -1.54 18.38
C LEU A 100 3.02 -2.72 18.02
N GLY A 101 3.29 -3.90 18.58
CA GLY A 101 2.54 -5.13 18.37
C GLY A 101 1.51 -5.40 19.46
N TYR A 102 0.82 -4.36 19.92
CA TYR A 102 -0.16 -4.44 21.02
C TYR A 102 -1.21 -5.53 20.75
N PRO A 103 -1.66 -6.28 21.78
CA PRO A 103 -2.69 -7.29 21.60
C PRO A 103 -3.99 -6.68 21.07
N CYS A 104 -4.47 -7.15 19.93
CA CYS A 104 -5.76 -6.74 19.38
C CYS A 104 -6.37 -7.82 18.48
N THR A 105 -7.67 -7.70 18.22
CA THR A 105 -8.39 -8.44 17.17
C THR A 105 -8.62 -7.53 15.96
N PHE A 106 -9.21 -8.06 14.89
CA PHE A 106 -9.63 -7.23 13.75
C PHE A 106 -10.58 -6.10 14.19
N GLN A 107 -11.48 -6.38 15.15
CA GLN A 107 -12.47 -5.42 15.65
C GLN A 107 -11.86 -4.36 16.57
N THR A 108 -10.87 -4.74 17.38
CA THR A 108 -10.29 -3.84 18.40
C THR A 108 -9.03 -3.12 17.95
N ALA A 109 -8.44 -3.51 16.81
CA ALA A 109 -7.20 -2.91 16.29
C ALA A 109 -7.24 -1.37 16.25
N LYS A 110 -8.34 -0.77 15.80
CA LYS A 110 -8.47 0.69 15.71
C LYS A 110 -8.50 1.36 17.09
N THR A 111 -9.13 0.75 18.08
CA THR A 111 -9.31 1.33 19.43
C THR A 111 -8.09 1.08 20.30
N GLU A 112 -7.50 -0.11 20.23
CA GLU A 112 -6.32 -0.51 21.00
C GLU A 112 -5.02 0.14 20.54
N ILE A 113 -5.07 0.91 19.45
CA ILE A 113 -3.94 1.75 19.03
C ILE A 113 -3.50 2.70 20.13
N VAL A 114 -4.35 3.01 21.13
CA VAL A 114 -4.03 3.79 22.35
C VAL A 114 -2.80 3.28 23.11
N ASN A 115 -2.46 2.00 22.95
CA ASN A 115 -1.28 1.38 23.58
C ASN A 115 0.06 1.88 23.01
N ILE A 116 0.08 2.47 21.81
CA ILE A 116 1.28 3.09 21.25
C ILE A 116 1.51 4.44 21.94
N PRO A 117 2.68 4.74 22.53
CA PRO A 117 2.91 6.05 23.12
C PRO A 117 2.86 7.16 22.06
N ASP A 118 2.43 8.36 22.45
CA ASP A 118 2.59 9.53 21.58
C ASP A 118 4.09 9.83 21.46
N VAL A 119 4.60 9.85 20.22
CA VAL A 119 6.01 10.09 19.92
C VAL A 119 6.15 11.42 19.19
N LYS A 120 7.25 12.12 19.44
CA LYS A 120 7.57 13.35 18.73
C LYS A 120 8.19 13.03 17.37
N LEU A 121 7.74 13.72 16.32
CA LEU A 121 8.50 13.83 15.08
C LEU A 121 9.61 14.86 15.27
N ASP A 122 10.78 14.41 15.71
CA ASP A 122 11.93 15.27 15.93
C ASP A 122 12.81 15.41 14.67
N GLN A 123 13.80 16.31 14.74
CA GLN A 123 14.66 16.62 13.60
C GLN A 123 15.43 15.40 13.10
N ARG A 124 15.93 14.58 14.02
CA ARG A 124 16.64 13.35 13.68
C ARG A 124 15.75 12.38 12.90
N THR A 125 14.48 12.27 13.29
CA THR A 125 13.49 11.43 12.61
C THR A 125 13.18 11.96 11.21
N ALA A 126 12.92 13.26 11.07
CA ALA A 126 12.68 13.87 9.77
C ALA A 126 13.87 13.74 8.82
N GLU A 127 15.09 14.02 9.28
CA GLU A 127 16.33 13.86 8.51
C GLU A 127 16.51 12.41 8.05
N LYS A 128 16.26 11.44 8.94
CA LYS A 128 16.38 10.02 8.58
C LYS A 128 15.31 9.59 7.58
N MET A 129 14.08 10.08 7.67
CA MET A 129 13.03 9.78 6.68
C MET A 129 13.43 10.25 5.28
N LEU A 130 14.01 11.45 5.16
CA LEU A 130 14.48 11.98 3.89
C LEU A 130 15.65 11.16 3.32
N GLU A 131 16.64 10.82 4.16
CA GLU A 131 17.77 9.96 3.76
C GLU A 131 17.29 8.59 3.25
N VAL A 132 16.38 7.94 4.00
CA VAL A 132 15.83 6.64 3.61
C VAL A 132 15.00 6.75 2.34
N ALA A 133 14.29 7.85 2.10
CA ALA A 133 13.54 8.06 0.87
C ALA A 133 14.48 8.12 -0.35
N ILE A 134 15.57 8.90 -0.27
CA ILE A 134 16.58 8.97 -1.34
C ILE A 134 17.22 7.60 -1.59
N GLN A 135 17.68 6.93 -0.53
CA GLN A 135 18.26 5.59 -0.64
C GLN A 135 17.27 4.58 -1.22
N SER A 136 15.98 4.68 -0.87
CA SER A 136 14.95 3.79 -1.41
C SER A 136 14.74 4.03 -2.90
N ILE A 137 14.77 5.29 -3.35
CA ILE A 137 14.68 5.62 -4.79
C ILE A 137 15.87 5.03 -5.55
N GLU A 138 17.09 5.29 -5.07
CA GLU A 138 18.34 4.85 -5.72
C GLU A 138 18.42 3.33 -5.84
N ASN A 139 17.93 2.62 -4.82
CA ASN A 139 17.92 1.15 -4.78
C ASN A 139 16.65 0.52 -5.36
N LYS A 140 15.72 1.31 -5.93
CA LYS A 140 14.41 0.84 -6.41
C LYS A 140 13.59 0.10 -5.33
N HIS A 141 13.83 0.41 -4.06
CA HIS A 141 13.11 -0.11 -2.90
C HIS A 141 11.88 0.73 -2.55
N VAL A 142 11.21 1.28 -3.56
CA VAL A 142 9.97 2.05 -3.44
C VAL A 142 8.79 1.19 -3.88
N ASN A 143 7.56 1.62 -3.56
CA ASN A 143 6.36 0.94 -4.02
C ASN A 143 6.39 0.79 -5.55
N CYS A 144 6.08 -0.41 -6.05
CA CYS A 144 6.13 -0.75 -7.47
C CYS A 144 7.53 -0.64 -8.12
N GLY A 145 8.63 -0.55 -7.36
CA GLY A 145 10.00 -0.58 -7.88
C GLY A 145 10.42 0.61 -8.77
N SER A 146 9.57 1.63 -8.90
CA SER A 146 9.81 2.84 -9.72
C SER A 146 9.35 4.07 -8.94
N PHE A 147 10.18 5.12 -8.98
CA PHE A 147 9.84 6.40 -8.37
C PHE A 147 8.62 7.03 -9.04
N GLU A 148 8.57 6.99 -10.36
CA GLU A 148 7.49 7.54 -11.17
C GLU A 148 6.15 6.85 -10.86
N GLU A 149 6.14 5.51 -10.77
CA GLU A 149 4.96 4.74 -10.36
C GLU A 149 4.54 5.06 -8.92
N ALA A 150 5.51 5.15 -8.00
CA ALA A 150 5.23 5.49 -6.61
C ALA A 150 4.61 6.90 -6.48
N ILE A 151 5.13 7.89 -7.20
CA ILE A 151 4.59 9.26 -7.23
C ILE A 151 3.21 9.32 -7.89
N PHE A 152 3.00 8.61 -8.99
CA PHE A 152 1.68 8.50 -9.62
C PHE A 152 0.63 8.00 -8.62
N HIS A 153 0.91 6.90 -7.93
CA HIS A 153 0.00 6.33 -6.95
C HIS A 153 -0.22 7.22 -5.73
N LEU A 154 0.85 7.83 -5.21
CA LEU A 154 0.77 8.77 -4.08
C LEU A 154 -0.10 9.99 -4.42
N ASN A 155 0.09 10.58 -5.60
CA ASN A 155 -0.70 11.72 -6.06
C ASN A 155 -2.16 11.35 -6.32
N SER A 156 -2.42 10.21 -6.96
CA SER A 156 -3.77 9.70 -7.14
C SER A 156 -4.47 9.42 -5.82
N LEU A 157 -3.75 8.92 -4.81
CA LEU A 157 -4.28 8.67 -3.47
C LEU A 157 -4.74 9.97 -2.80
N GLN A 158 -3.89 11.01 -2.79
CA GLN A 158 -4.27 12.30 -2.21
C GLN A 158 -5.46 12.94 -2.93
N ARG A 159 -5.49 12.86 -4.27
CA ARG A 159 -6.57 13.44 -5.08
C ARG A 159 -7.86 12.62 -5.07
N ASN A 160 -7.85 11.42 -4.48
CA ASN A 160 -8.90 10.41 -4.68
C ASN A 160 -9.21 10.15 -6.18
N ALA A 161 -8.18 10.21 -7.03
CA ALA A 161 -8.29 10.13 -8.48
C ALA A 161 -8.09 8.70 -8.98
N PHE A 162 -9.17 7.91 -8.95
CA PHE A 162 -9.18 6.51 -9.40
C PHE A 162 -9.38 6.36 -10.90
N LEU A 163 -8.99 5.21 -11.45
CA LEU A 163 -9.03 4.93 -12.88
C LEU A 163 -10.34 4.23 -13.30
N THR A 164 -10.86 4.61 -14.47
CA THR A 164 -11.93 3.89 -15.18
C THR A 164 -11.38 2.60 -15.80
N CYS A 165 -12.24 1.67 -16.22
CA CYS A 165 -11.77 0.44 -16.88
C CYS A 165 -10.95 0.76 -18.14
N ARG A 166 -11.34 1.76 -18.93
CA ARG A 166 -10.56 2.22 -20.10
C ARG A 166 -9.15 2.66 -19.72
N LYS A 167 -9.00 3.52 -18.70
CA LYS A 167 -7.68 3.98 -18.23
C LYS A 167 -6.85 2.84 -17.62
N ILE A 168 -7.48 1.88 -16.93
CA ILE A 168 -6.80 0.68 -16.42
C ILE A 168 -6.29 -0.18 -17.58
N TRP A 169 -7.11 -0.38 -18.62
CA TRP A 169 -6.71 -1.12 -19.82
C TRP A 169 -5.56 -0.45 -20.55
N GLU A 170 -5.66 0.84 -20.83
CA GLU A 170 -4.61 1.62 -21.51
C GLU A 170 -3.29 1.55 -20.75
N ARG A 171 -3.34 1.60 -19.42
CA ARG A 171 -2.13 1.60 -18.58
C ARG A 171 -1.53 0.21 -18.36
N TYR A 172 -2.36 -0.80 -18.08
CA TYR A 172 -1.88 -2.11 -17.60
C TYR A 172 -2.17 -3.27 -18.56
N GLY A 173 -3.03 -3.09 -19.56
CA GLY A 173 -3.44 -4.14 -20.49
C GLY A 173 -2.27 -4.90 -21.14
N PRO A 174 -1.31 -4.20 -21.78
CA PRO A 174 -0.14 -4.85 -22.37
C PRO A 174 0.68 -5.68 -21.37
N ALA A 175 0.90 -5.16 -20.16
CA ALA A 175 1.63 -5.87 -19.11
C ALA A 175 0.82 -7.06 -18.54
N VAL A 176 -0.51 -6.96 -18.46
CA VAL A 176 -1.39 -8.07 -18.10
C VAL A 176 -1.34 -9.18 -19.14
N GLN A 177 -1.29 -8.84 -20.43
CA GLN A 177 -1.11 -9.84 -21.49
C GLN A 177 0.20 -10.62 -21.30
N VAL A 178 1.30 -9.92 -21.03
CA VAL A 178 2.61 -10.57 -20.74
C VAL A 178 2.51 -11.45 -19.49
N ALA A 179 1.85 -10.98 -18.42
CA ALA A 179 1.66 -11.76 -17.21
C ALA A 179 0.88 -13.06 -17.45
N VAL A 180 -0.20 -13.01 -18.24
CA VAL A 180 -0.98 -14.20 -18.64
C VAL A 180 -0.12 -15.21 -19.40
N GLN A 181 0.73 -14.75 -20.34
CA GLN A 181 1.62 -15.66 -21.08
C GLN A 181 2.66 -16.30 -20.16
N ARG A 182 3.25 -15.54 -19.25
CA ARG A 182 4.18 -16.06 -18.24
C ARG A 182 3.52 -17.11 -17.35
N ILE A 183 2.29 -16.88 -16.89
CA ILE A 183 1.54 -17.86 -16.07
C ILE A 183 1.29 -19.14 -16.87
N LYS A 184 0.92 -19.03 -18.15
CA LYS A 184 0.70 -20.20 -19.01
C LYS A 184 2.00 -20.98 -19.19
N ALA A 185 3.13 -20.33 -19.43
CA ALA A 185 4.42 -20.97 -19.58
C ALA A 185 4.91 -21.64 -18.27
N GLU A 186 4.82 -20.94 -17.14
CA GLU A 186 5.34 -21.40 -15.84
C GLU A 186 4.45 -22.46 -15.17
N LYS A 187 3.13 -22.36 -15.32
CA LYS A 187 2.16 -23.17 -14.55
C LYS A 187 1.21 -24.01 -15.40
N ASN A 188 1.28 -23.90 -16.73
CA ASN A 188 0.31 -24.50 -17.66
C ASN A 188 -1.17 -24.12 -17.35
N VAL A 189 -1.40 -22.95 -16.75
CA VAL A 189 -2.75 -22.45 -16.44
C VAL A 189 -3.14 -21.36 -17.45
N THR A 190 -4.33 -21.50 -18.03
CA THR A 190 -4.91 -20.46 -18.88
C THR A 190 -5.73 -19.49 -18.03
N ILE A 191 -5.52 -18.19 -18.22
CA ILE A 191 -6.27 -17.12 -17.55
C ILE A 191 -6.63 -16.05 -18.57
N GLN A 192 -7.89 -15.58 -18.54
CA GLN A 192 -8.33 -14.44 -19.35
C GLN A 192 -7.91 -13.13 -18.69
N GLN A 193 -7.50 -12.14 -19.49
CA GLN A 193 -6.97 -10.86 -19.00
C GLN A 193 -8.03 -10.07 -18.22
N GLU A 194 -9.29 -10.18 -18.65
CA GLU A 194 -10.45 -9.53 -18.04
C GLU A 194 -10.58 -9.89 -16.55
N TRP A 195 -10.17 -11.09 -16.12
CA TRP A 195 -10.20 -11.47 -14.70
C TRP A 195 -9.19 -10.69 -13.86
N ILE A 196 -7.95 -10.56 -14.34
CA ILE A 196 -6.92 -9.78 -13.64
C ILE A 196 -7.35 -8.31 -13.58
N LEU A 197 -7.79 -7.76 -14.70
CA LEU A 197 -8.23 -6.36 -14.81
C LEU A 197 -9.47 -6.07 -13.93
N SER A 198 -10.42 -7.00 -13.86
CA SER A 198 -11.60 -6.88 -13.00
C SER A 198 -11.26 -6.88 -11.52
N VAL A 199 -10.31 -7.72 -11.10
CA VAL A 199 -9.79 -7.71 -9.72
C VAL A 199 -9.11 -6.37 -9.43
N ILE A 200 -8.26 -5.87 -10.33
CA ILE A 200 -7.61 -4.56 -10.16
C ILE A 200 -8.65 -3.44 -10.03
N ARG A 201 -9.68 -3.45 -10.88
CA ARG A 201 -10.75 -2.47 -10.83
C ARG A 201 -11.53 -2.53 -9.51
N GLN A 202 -11.77 -3.73 -9.02
CA GLN A 202 -12.52 -3.99 -7.79
C GLN A 202 -11.74 -3.57 -6.54
N GLU A 203 -10.47 -3.95 -6.46
CA GLU A 203 -9.67 -3.81 -5.23
C GLU A 203 -9.06 -2.43 -5.09
N THR A 204 -8.54 -1.87 -6.19
CA THR A 204 -7.75 -0.63 -6.16
C THR A 204 -8.22 0.44 -7.12
N ALA A 205 -9.13 0.10 -8.04
CA ALA A 205 -9.52 1.01 -9.12
C ALA A 205 -8.29 1.57 -9.87
N GLY A 206 -7.27 0.74 -10.06
CA GLY A 206 -6.06 1.08 -10.81
C GLY A 206 -5.01 1.92 -10.09
N VAL A 207 -5.21 2.23 -8.80
CA VAL A 207 -4.28 3.02 -7.98
C VAL A 207 -3.81 2.21 -6.79
N VAL A 208 -2.52 1.86 -6.73
CA VAL A 208 -1.96 1.09 -5.61
C VAL A 208 -2.12 1.87 -4.32
N ARG A 209 -2.79 1.23 -3.34
CA ARG A 209 -3.04 1.77 -2.01
C ARG A 209 -2.84 0.66 -0.98
N PRO A 210 -1.63 0.50 -0.41
CA PRO A 210 -1.42 -0.55 0.57
C PRO A 210 -2.37 -0.41 1.76
N ARG A 211 -2.60 -1.50 2.47
CA ARG A 211 -3.35 -1.48 3.73
C ARG A 211 -2.63 -2.29 4.77
N PHE A 212 -2.41 -1.71 5.94
CA PHE A 212 -1.78 -2.36 7.07
C PHE A 212 -2.82 -2.99 8.01
N GLU A 213 -2.71 -4.28 8.25
CA GLU A 213 -3.60 -5.03 9.13
C GLU A 213 -2.93 -5.26 10.48
N GLN A 214 -3.14 -4.32 11.41
CA GLN A 214 -2.55 -4.35 12.75
C GLN A 214 -2.78 -5.67 13.48
N HIS A 215 -3.96 -6.27 13.37
CA HIS A 215 -4.27 -7.54 14.05
C HIS A 215 -3.41 -8.71 13.52
N ILE A 216 -3.05 -8.70 12.24
CA ILE A 216 -2.10 -9.64 11.65
C ILE A 216 -0.69 -9.35 12.18
N PHE A 217 -0.29 -8.07 12.21
CA PHE A 217 1.01 -7.67 12.74
C PHE A 217 1.18 -8.10 14.20
N SER A 218 0.16 -7.89 15.02
CA SER A 218 0.17 -8.22 16.45
C SER A 218 0.20 -9.73 16.67
N LYS A 219 -0.52 -10.50 15.84
CA LYS A 219 -0.43 -11.96 15.81
C LYS A 219 1.00 -12.43 15.47
N LEU A 220 1.55 -11.94 14.35
CA LEU A 220 2.88 -12.32 13.89
C LEU A 220 3.97 -11.89 14.89
N ASN A 221 3.82 -10.72 15.53
CA ASN A 221 4.76 -10.23 16.53
C ASN A 221 4.85 -11.17 17.75
N ARG A 222 3.71 -11.74 18.16
CA ARG A 222 3.66 -12.76 19.23
C ARG A 222 4.23 -14.10 18.77
N GLU A 223 3.93 -14.54 17.55
CA GLU A 223 4.32 -15.85 17.04
C GLU A 223 5.78 -15.90 16.55
N MET A 224 6.34 -14.75 16.19
CA MET A 224 7.69 -14.61 15.62
C MET A 224 8.48 -13.51 16.33
N PRO A 225 8.76 -13.64 17.65
CA PRO A 225 9.37 -12.57 18.45
C PRO A 225 10.80 -12.22 18.01
N ASN A 226 11.49 -13.14 17.33
CA ASN A 226 12.86 -12.95 16.84
C ASN A 226 12.93 -12.44 15.40
N ALA A 227 11.80 -12.32 14.69
CA ALA A 227 11.79 -11.78 13.33
C ALA A 227 11.91 -10.26 13.34
N GLU A 228 12.52 -9.70 12.29
CA GLU A 228 12.58 -8.25 12.08
C GLU A 228 11.18 -7.64 12.04
N VAL A 229 10.97 -6.54 12.78
CA VAL A 229 9.66 -5.87 12.85
C VAL A 229 9.21 -5.37 11.48
N SER A 230 10.14 -4.88 10.66
CA SER A 230 9.86 -4.44 9.30
C SER A 230 9.30 -5.57 8.42
N GLU A 231 9.87 -6.78 8.51
CA GLU A 231 9.36 -7.95 7.78
C GLU A 231 7.95 -8.35 8.26
N LEU A 232 7.70 -8.31 9.57
CA LEU A 232 6.35 -8.56 10.10
C LEU A 232 5.35 -7.52 9.63
N ARG A 233 5.76 -6.25 9.55
CA ARG A 233 4.93 -5.15 9.03
C ARG A 233 4.56 -5.42 7.57
N TYR A 234 5.54 -5.71 6.71
CA TYR A 234 5.26 -6.05 5.30
C TYR A 234 4.37 -7.28 5.15
N ARG A 235 4.56 -8.35 5.95
CA ARG A 235 3.65 -9.51 5.91
C ARG A 235 2.22 -9.18 6.30
N SER A 236 2.04 -8.13 7.09
CA SER A 236 0.75 -7.67 7.59
C SER A 236 0.14 -6.60 6.70
N MET A 237 0.65 -6.40 5.49
CA MET A 237 0.14 -5.41 4.54
C MET A 237 -0.41 -6.07 3.29
N SER A 238 -1.53 -5.59 2.76
CA SER A 238 -1.93 -5.90 1.38
C SER A 238 -1.24 -4.97 0.39
N PHE A 239 -0.76 -5.54 -0.72
CA PHE A 239 0.08 -4.84 -1.70
C PHE A 239 -0.52 -4.80 -3.10
N GLY A 240 -0.01 -3.85 -3.88
CA GLY A 240 -0.22 -3.78 -5.33
C GLY A 240 -1.67 -3.55 -5.73
N LEU A 241 -1.90 -3.68 -7.03
CA LEU A 241 -3.20 -3.42 -7.66
C LEU A 241 -4.28 -4.45 -7.28
N GLY A 242 -3.88 -5.64 -6.86
CA GLY A 242 -4.79 -6.68 -6.39
C GLY A 242 -5.00 -6.71 -4.87
N GLN A 243 -4.32 -5.90 -4.06
CA GLN A 243 -4.41 -5.98 -2.59
C GLN A 243 -4.09 -7.38 -2.03
N ILE A 244 -3.06 -8.05 -2.56
CA ILE A 244 -2.66 -9.35 -2.04
C ILE A 244 -1.92 -9.16 -0.72
N MET A 245 -2.36 -9.84 0.34
CA MET A 245 -1.72 -9.83 1.66
C MET A 245 -0.27 -10.31 1.57
N GLY A 246 0.66 -9.57 2.16
CA GLY A 246 2.09 -9.81 2.13
C GLY A 246 2.48 -11.16 2.72
N ALA A 247 1.73 -11.68 3.69
CA ALA A 247 1.89 -13.04 4.21
C ALA A 247 1.82 -14.13 3.12
N ASN A 248 1.18 -13.85 1.98
CA ASN A 248 1.04 -14.78 0.86
C ASN A 248 2.23 -14.75 -0.12
N PHE A 249 3.30 -13.99 0.15
CA PHE A 249 4.44 -13.79 -0.76
C PHE A 249 4.98 -15.10 -1.37
N LYS A 250 5.14 -16.15 -0.55
CA LYS A 250 5.63 -17.47 -1.00
C LYS A 250 4.70 -18.11 -2.03
N GLY A 251 3.38 -18.02 -1.81
CA GLY A 251 2.38 -18.65 -2.68
C GLY A 251 2.29 -18.01 -4.06
N ILE A 252 2.72 -16.75 -4.19
CA ILE A 252 2.80 -16.02 -5.46
C ILE A 252 4.22 -15.97 -6.04
N GLY A 253 5.19 -16.57 -5.34
CA GLY A 253 6.57 -16.73 -5.79
C GLY A 253 7.45 -15.50 -5.59
N ALA A 254 7.08 -14.57 -4.72
CA ALA A 254 7.97 -13.48 -4.32
C ALA A 254 8.99 -13.98 -3.28
N PRO A 255 10.22 -13.42 -3.23
CA PRO A 255 11.25 -13.83 -2.26
C PRO A 255 10.92 -13.51 -0.79
N SER A 256 10.28 -12.38 -0.55
CA SER A 256 9.86 -11.90 0.78
C SER A 256 8.66 -10.96 0.64
N ALA A 257 8.01 -10.62 1.77
CA ALA A 257 6.93 -9.64 1.75
C ALA A 257 7.44 -8.23 1.36
N LYS A 258 8.65 -7.86 1.80
CA LYS A 258 9.30 -6.61 1.36
C LYS A 258 9.59 -6.61 -0.14
N ALA A 259 10.15 -7.70 -0.68
CA ALA A 259 10.41 -7.81 -2.11
C ALA A 259 9.10 -7.75 -2.91
N MET A 260 8.03 -8.37 -2.40
CA MET A 260 6.70 -8.24 -2.97
C MET A 260 6.21 -6.79 -3.01
N PHE A 261 6.41 -5.99 -1.96
CA PHE A 261 6.04 -4.56 -1.96
C PHE A 261 6.81 -3.73 -2.99
N THR A 262 8.12 -3.98 -3.13
CA THR A 262 9.01 -3.21 -4.01
C THR A 262 9.13 -3.78 -5.42
N SER A 263 8.39 -4.83 -5.76
CA SER A 263 8.47 -5.44 -7.10
C SER A 263 7.90 -4.49 -8.16
N PRO A 264 8.49 -4.44 -9.37
CA PRO A 264 7.98 -3.67 -10.51
C PRO A 264 6.48 -3.90 -10.75
N ILE A 265 5.80 -2.92 -11.35
CA ILE A 265 4.35 -2.99 -11.58
C ILE A 265 3.95 -4.22 -12.41
N GLU A 266 4.79 -4.67 -13.34
CA GLU A 266 4.59 -5.88 -14.14
C GLU A 266 4.57 -7.14 -13.27
N ASP A 267 5.44 -7.21 -12.29
CA ASP A 267 5.47 -8.32 -11.34
C ASP A 267 4.29 -8.24 -10.35
N GLN A 268 3.85 -7.02 -9.96
CA GLN A 268 2.60 -6.86 -9.20
C GLN A 268 1.41 -7.44 -9.96
N LEU A 269 1.30 -7.16 -11.27
CA LEU A 269 0.24 -7.69 -12.14
C LEU A 269 0.35 -9.22 -12.26
N LEU A 270 1.57 -9.75 -12.40
CA LEU A 270 1.82 -11.18 -12.39
C LEU A 270 1.37 -11.83 -11.08
N TYR A 271 1.61 -11.17 -9.93
CA TYR A 271 1.18 -11.68 -8.63
C TYR A 271 -0.34 -11.79 -8.52
N VAL A 272 -1.10 -10.84 -9.09
CA VAL A 272 -2.57 -10.95 -9.19
C VAL A 272 -2.96 -12.23 -9.92
N GLY A 273 -2.40 -12.46 -11.11
CA GLY A 273 -2.69 -13.68 -11.86
C GLY A 273 -2.24 -14.96 -11.14
N LYS A 274 -1.05 -14.97 -10.52
CA LYS A 274 -0.55 -16.11 -9.74
C LYS A 274 -1.42 -16.42 -8.54
N PHE A 275 -1.93 -15.40 -7.85
CA PHE A 275 -2.87 -15.55 -6.73
C PHE A 275 -4.18 -16.19 -7.18
N LEU A 276 -4.74 -15.72 -8.31
CA LEU A 276 -5.94 -16.31 -8.92
C LEU A 276 -5.76 -17.77 -9.35
N CYS A 277 -4.52 -18.22 -9.55
CA CYS A 277 -4.19 -19.59 -9.93
C CYS A 277 -3.94 -20.54 -8.74
N GLN A 278 -4.03 -20.06 -7.49
CA GLN A 278 -3.68 -20.88 -6.32
C GLN A 278 -4.66 -22.03 -6.05
N SER A 279 -5.96 -21.83 -6.33
CA SER A 279 -7.00 -22.84 -6.14
C SER A 279 -7.40 -23.50 -7.46
N SER A 280 -7.57 -24.82 -7.47
CA SER A 280 -8.08 -25.57 -8.63
C SER A 280 -9.45 -25.07 -9.09
N VAL A 281 -10.31 -24.69 -8.15
CA VAL A 281 -11.62 -24.10 -8.42
C VAL A 281 -11.48 -22.80 -9.21
N LEU A 282 -10.58 -21.90 -8.78
CA LEU A 282 -10.35 -20.65 -9.49
C LEU A 282 -9.72 -20.86 -10.87
N ARG A 283 -8.83 -21.85 -11.05
CA ARG A 283 -8.27 -22.16 -12.38
C ARG A 283 -9.36 -22.45 -13.41
N GLY A 284 -10.40 -23.20 -13.00
CA GLY A 284 -11.56 -23.48 -13.84
C GLY A 284 -12.40 -22.23 -14.14
N VAL A 285 -12.48 -21.27 -13.21
CA VAL A 285 -13.17 -19.99 -13.39
C VAL A 285 -12.40 -19.07 -14.33
N VAL A 286 -11.13 -18.81 -14.04
CA VAL A 286 -10.35 -17.77 -14.72
C VAL A 286 -9.96 -18.12 -16.15
N ALA A 287 -10.05 -19.39 -16.54
CA ALA A 287 -9.88 -19.82 -17.92
C ALA A 287 -11.06 -19.44 -18.82
N LYS A 288 -12.25 -19.19 -18.26
CA LYS A 288 -13.50 -19.03 -19.03
C LYS A 288 -13.54 -17.70 -19.76
N LYS A 289 -13.77 -17.78 -21.07
CA LYS A 289 -14.18 -16.64 -21.90
C LYS A 289 -15.62 -16.27 -21.60
N ALA A 290 -16.57 -17.20 -21.53
CA ALA A 290 -17.97 -16.89 -21.20
C ALA A 290 -18.33 -17.37 -19.78
N PRO A 291 -17.96 -16.63 -18.72
CA PRO A 291 -18.29 -17.03 -17.36
C PRO A 291 -19.78 -16.89 -17.05
N ALA A 292 -20.30 -17.82 -16.26
CA ALA A 292 -21.64 -17.79 -15.71
C ALA A 292 -21.69 -16.97 -14.41
N ALA A 293 -22.88 -16.61 -13.94
CA ALA A 293 -23.06 -15.90 -12.67
C ALA A 293 -22.36 -16.58 -11.47
N GLN A 294 -22.33 -17.91 -11.45
CA GLN A 294 -21.67 -18.68 -10.39
C GLN A 294 -20.15 -18.52 -10.37
N ASP A 295 -19.53 -18.25 -11.52
CA ASP A 295 -18.08 -18.03 -11.62
C ASP A 295 -17.68 -16.73 -10.89
N PHE A 296 -18.46 -15.67 -11.08
CA PHE A 296 -18.26 -14.40 -10.38
C PHE A 296 -18.50 -14.51 -8.87
N ARG A 297 -19.51 -15.28 -8.45
CA ARG A 297 -19.74 -15.58 -7.02
C ARG A 297 -18.56 -16.34 -6.42
N THR A 298 -18.03 -17.31 -7.17
CA THR A 298 -16.89 -18.13 -6.74
C THR A 298 -15.64 -17.26 -6.54
N LEU A 299 -15.31 -16.40 -7.51
CA LEU A 299 -14.20 -15.46 -7.39
C LEU A 299 -14.39 -14.50 -6.21
N ALA A 300 -15.54 -13.83 -6.14
CA ALA A 300 -15.81 -12.85 -5.09
C ALA A 300 -15.76 -13.45 -3.67
N ARG A 301 -16.25 -14.69 -3.49
CA ARG A 301 -16.17 -15.38 -2.20
C ARG A 301 -14.73 -15.66 -1.78
N ILE A 302 -13.88 -16.09 -2.72
CA ILE A 302 -12.49 -16.42 -2.41
C ILE A 302 -11.67 -15.14 -2.17
N TYR A 303 -11.92 -14.10 -2.95
CA TYR A 303 -11.16 -12.86 -2.87
C TYR A 303 -11.59 -11.96 -1.70
N ASN A 304 -12.89 -11.77 -1.52
CA ASN A 304 -13.45 -10.82 -0.55
C ASN A 304 -14.06 -11.49 0.70
N GLY A 305 -14.06 -12.82 0.76
CA GLY A 305 -14.54 -13.60 1.89
C GLY A 305 -16.05 -13.90 1.89
N PRO A 306 -16.56 -14.54 2.95
CA PRO A 306 -17.95 -15.06 2.98
C PRO A 306 -19.02 -13.98 2.90
N GLY A 307 -18.71 -12.74 3.31
CA GLY A 307 -19.61 -11.59 3.26
C GLY A 307 -19.76 -10.93 1.88
N PHE A 308 -19.13 -11.48 0.83
CA PHE A 308 -19.04 -10.82 -0.49
C PHE A 308 -20.40 -10.41 -1.09
N ALA A 309 -21.44 -11.20 -0.84
CA ALA A 309 -22.76 -10.98 -1.41
C ALA A 309 -23.43 -9.72 -0.84
N LYS A 310 -23.23 -9.44 0.47
CA LYS A 310 -23.75 -8.24 1.13
C LYS A 310 -23.22 -6.94 0.51
N HIS A 311 -22.02 -7.00 -0.06
CA HIS A 311 -21.34 -5.87 -0.68
C HIS A 311 -21.40 -5.91 -2.22
N HIS A 312 -22.22 -6.79 -2.80
CA HIS A 312 -22.41 -6.90 -4.25
C HIS A 312 -21.10 -7.07 -5.05
N TYR A 313 -20.08 -7.70 -4.46
CA TYR A 313 -18.76 -7.81 -5.11
C TYR A 313 -18.82 -8.65 -6.38
N HIS A 314 -19.55 -9.77 -6.35
CA HIS A 314 -19.77 -10.61 -7.52
C HIS A 314 -20.44 -9.88 -8.70
N GLU A 315 -21.44 -9.04 -8.44
CA GLU A 315 -22.11 -8.22 -9.46
C GLU A 315 -21.16 -7.15 -10.02
N SER A 316 -20.37 -6.52 -9.14
CA SER A 316 -19.38 -5.53 -9.54
C SER A 316 -18.30 -6.15 -10.44
N ILE A 317 -17.74 -7.29 -10.04
CA ILE A 317 -16.76 -8.03 -10.85
C ILE A 317 -17.35 -8.45 -12.20
N ALA A 318 -18.60 -8.94 -12.23
CA ALA A 318 -19.27 -9.30 -13.48
C ALA A 318 -19.39 -8.11 -14.44
N ARG A 319 -19.77 -6.95 -13.91
CA ARG A 319 -19.84 -5.70 -14.69
C ARG A 319 -18.47 -5.28 -15.21
N TRP A 320 -17.43 -5.29 -14.38
CA TRP A 320 -16.07 -4.96 -14.80
C TRP A 320 -15.56 -5.89 -15.90
N PHE A 321 -15.82 -7.19 -15.74
CA PHE A 321 -15.42 -8.19 -16.73
C PHE A 321 -16.07 -7.92 -18.10
N GLY A 322 -17.37 -7.62 -18.11
CA GLY A 322 -18.08 -7.25 -19.34
C GLY A 322 -17.56 -5.95 -19.97
N GLU A 323 -17.23 -4.95 -19.16
CA GLU A 323 -16.68 -3.68 -19.63
C GLU A 323 -15.28 -3.86 -20.25
N PHE A 324 -14.38 -4.61 -19.59
CA PHE A 324 -13.06 -4.90 -20.14
C PHE A 324 -13.14 -5.70 -21.43
N ARG A 325 -14.05 -6.68 -21.51
CA ARG A 325 -14.31 -7.38 -22.77
C ARG A 325 -14.70 -6.42 -23.88
N SER A 326 -15.66 -5.53 -23.61
CA SER A 326 -16.11 -4.56 -24.62
C SER A 326 -15.00 -3.60 -25.05
N ILE A 327 -14.06 -3.26 -24.16
CA ILE A 327 -12.91 -2.40 -24.47
C ILE A 327 -11.89 -3.13 -25.35
N MET A 328 -11.70 -4.42 -25.13
CA MET A 328 -10.67 -5.23 -25.80
C MET A 328 -11.05 -5.66 -27.22
N GLY A 329 -12.34 -5.70 -27.56
CA GLY A 329 -12.84 -6.18 -28.85
C GLY A 329 -13.01 -7.69 -28.87
#